data_AF-A0A0D7KDV3-F1
#
_entry.id   AF-A0A0D7KDV3-F1
#
_cell.length_a   1.000
_cell.length_b   1.000
_cell.length_c   1.000
_cell.angle_alpha   90.00
_cell.angle_beta   90.00
_cell.angle_gamma   90.00
#
_symmetry.space_group_name_H-M   'P 1'
#
loop_
_entity.id
_entity.type
_entity.pdbx_description
1 polymer ?
#
loop_
_entity_poly.entity_id
_entity_poly.type
_entity_poly.pdbx_seq_one_letter_code
_entity_poly.pdbx_strand_id
1 'polypeptide(L)'
;MNHSEKLAIAAHLHVLLRRKTGRVTDTEWMASNGSYAREIARFARERAVLDQAPELIEWADRLDHCMQDTLAAELRRSAREAEAARAAEQAAAPSAHTAATGHSQARRYVGGIR
;
A
#
# COMPACT_ATOMS: atom_id res chain seq x y z
N MET A 1 7.97 -0.74 11.00
CA MET A 1 7.55 0.48 11.70
C MET A 1 6.16 0.28 12.26
N ASN A 2 5.99 0.50 13.56
CA ASN A 2 4.71 0.31 14.25
C ASN A 2 3.88 1.61 14.17
N HIS A 3 2.55 1.49 14.26
CA HIS A 3 1.65 2.65 14.15
C HIS A 3 1.97 3.76 15.18
N SER A 4 2.33 3.39 16.41
CA SER A 4 2.75 4.33 17.46
C SER A 4 3.97 5.16 17.07
N GLU A 5 4.93 4.59 16.34
CA GLU A 5 6.12 5.33 15.88
C GLU A 5 5.74 6.33 14.78
N LYS A 6 4.80 5.96 13.90
CA LYS A 6 4.26 6.87 12.87
C LYS A 6 3.54 8.05 13.49
N LEU A 7 2.72 7.78 14.51
CA LEU A 7 2.04 8.82 15.30
C LEU A 7 3.04 9.74 15.99
N ALA A 8 4.13 9.20 16.57
CA ALA A 8 5.15 10.02 17.21
C ALA A 8 5.84 10.96 16.22
N ILE A 9 6.13 10.51 15.00
CA ILE A 9 6.70 11.35 13.93
C ILE A 9 5.69 12.43 13.51
N ALA A 10 4.44 12.05 13.25
CA ALA A 10 3.37 12.97 12.87
C ALA A 10 3.10 14.04 13.94
N ALA A 11 3.12 13.65 15.22
CA ALA A 11 2.92 14.57 16.34
C ALA A 11 4.05 15.59 16.47
N HIS A 12 5.31 15.17 16.31
CA HIS A 12 6.44 16.10 16.30
C HIS A 12 6.32 17.12 15.17
N LEU A 13 6.01 16.66 13.95
CA LEU A 13 5.82 17.55 12.81
C LEU A 13 4.64 18.51 13.03
N HIS A 14 3.52 18.03 13.57
CA HIS A 14 2.37 18.86 13.95
C HIS A 14 2.77 19.99 14.91
N VAL A 15 3.48 19.68 16.00
CA VAL A 15 3.90 20.68 16.99
C VAL A 15 4.79 21.74 16.36
N LEU A 16 5.75 21.32 15.51
CA LEU A 16 6.62 22.26 14.80
C LEU A 16 5.83 23.16 13.86
N LEU A 17 4.95 22.59 13.04
CA LEU A 17 4.10 23.37 12.12
C LEU A 17 3.22 24.35 12.87
N ARG A 18 2.58 23.95 13.96
CA ARG A 18 1.76 24.83 14.79
C ARG A 18 2.58 25.97 15.38
N ARG A 19 3.79 25.69 15.88
CA ARG A 19 4.67 26.69 16.50
C ARG A 19 5.24 27.69 15.49
N LYS A 20 5.63 27.22 14.30
CA LYS A 20 6.33 28.06 13.30
C LYS A 20 5.39 28.79 12.35
N THR A 21 4.24 28.18 12.06
CA THR A 21 3.33 28.65 11.00
C THR A 21 1.92 28.97 11.51
N GLY A 22 1.59 28.59 12.75
CA GLY A 22 0.23 28.68 13.29
C GLY A 22 -0.74 27.61 12.73
N ARG A 23 -0.29 26.77 11.80
CA ARG A 23 -1.14 25.74 11.16
C ARG A 23 -1.35 24.53 12.08
N VAL A 24 -2.60 24.22 12.37
CA VAL A 24 -3.01 22.98 13.01
C VAL A 24 -3.23 21.91 11.93
N THR A 25 -2.63 20.74 12.11
CA THR A 25 -2.75 19.60 11.19
C THR A 25 -3.28 18.37 11.92
N ASP A 26 -4.05 17.52 11.25
CA ASP A 26 -4.50 16.26 11.83
C ASP A 26 -3.33 15.25 11.95
N THR A 27 -2.99 14.83 13.17
CA THR A 27 -1.89 13.90 13.43
C THR A 27 -2.23 12.45 13.10
N GLU A 28 -3.48 12.05 13.31
CA GLU A 28 -3.93 10.67 13.12
C GLU A 28 -4.07 10.36 11.63
N TRP A 29 -4.62 11.31 10.88
CA TRP A 29 -4.71 11.23 9.43
C TRP A 29 -3.32 11.26 8.78
N MET A 30 -2.39 12.04 9.33
CA MET A 30 -0.99 12.07 8.86
C MET A 30 -0.25 10.74 9.07
N ALA A 31 -0.52 10.02 10.15
CA ALA A 31 0.11 8.73 10.41
C ALA A 31 -0.49 7.56 9.61
N SER A 32 -1.70 7.75 9.07
CA SER A 32 -2.52 6.68 8.48
C SER A 32 -2.73 6.83 6.98
N ASN A 33 -2.65 8.05 6.44
CA ASN A 33 -2.88 8.34 5.02
C ASN A 33 -1.60 8.87 4.35
N GLY A 34 -0.97 8.02 3.52
CA GLY A 34 0.29 8.36 2.85
C GLY A 34 0.19 9.55 1.88
N SER A 35 -0.95 9.75 1.22
CA SER A 35 -1.15 10.89 0.32
C SER A 35 -1.20 12.20 1.10
N TYR A 36 -1.96 12.23 2.20
CA TYR A 36 -2.01 13.40 3.07
C TYR A 36 -0.66 13.67 3.74
N ALA A 37 0.02 12.64 4.24
CA ALA A 37 1.36 12.78 4.80
C ALA A 37 2.35 13.42 3.81
N ARG A 38 2.33 13.01 2.54
CA ARG A 38 3.16 13.59 1.48
C ARG A 38 2.86 15.08 1.24
N GLU A 39 1.59 15.45 1.22
CA GLU A 39 1.18 16.85 1.09
C GLU A 39 1.68 17.70 2.28
N ILE A 40 1.57 17.17 3.50
CA ILE A 40 2.11 17.82 4.70
C ILE A 40 3.64 17.92 4.65
N ALA A 41 4.34 16.89 4.21
CA ALA A 41 5.80 16.92 4.05
C ALA A 41 6.25 17.95 3.01
N ARG A 42 5.55 18.05 1.86
CA ARG A 42 5.79 19.12 0.87
C ARG A 42 5.58 20.49 1.49
N PHE A 43 4.45 20.68 2.17
CA PHE A 43 4.14 21.94 2.84
C PHE A 43 5.18 22.32 3.90
N ALA A 44 5.63 21.36 4.71
CA ALA A 44 6.64 21.58 5.73
C ALA A 44 7.98 22.04 5.12
N ARG A 45 8.40 21.43 3.99
CA ARG A 45 9.61 21.85 3.27
C ARG A 45 9.49 23.26 2.70
N GLU A 46 8.34 23.64 2.17
CA GLU A 46 8.08 25.01 1.71
C GLU A 46 8.20 26.03 2.86
N ARG A 47 7.59 25.73 4.02
CA ARG A 47 7.66 26.59 5.20
C ARG A 47 9.04 26.62 5.85
N ALA A 48 9.82 25.56 5.73
CA ALA A 48 11.20 25.58 6.19
C ALA A 48 12.01 26.70 5.54
N VAL A 49 11.76 26.96 4.25
CA VAL A 49 12.41 28.06 3.51
C VAL A 49 11.78 29.41 3.89
N LEU A 50 10.45 29.51 3.86
CA LEU A 50 9.75 30.79 4.08
C LEU A 50 9.89 31.33 5.51
N ASP A 51 9.87 30.45 6.52
CA ASP A 51 9.94 30.83 7.94
C ASP A 51 11.32 30.63 8.57
N GLN A 52 12.34 30.31 7.75
CA GLN A 52 13.69 30.00 8.22
C GLN A 52 13.70 28.93 9.33
N ALA A 53 12.94 27.86 9.12
CA ALA A 53 12.73 26.76 10.06
C ALA A 53 13.29 25.44 9.50
N PRO A 54 14.62 25.27 9.40
CA PRO A 54 15.26 24.11 8.79
C PRO A 54 14.90 22.78 9.49
N GLU A 55 14.51 22.81 10.76
CA GLU A 55 14.05 21.62 11.50
C GLU A 55 12.80 20.98 10.87
N LEU A 56 11.98 21.74 10.13
CA LEU A 56 10.83 21.19 9.42
C LEU A 56 11.24 20.21 8.31
N ILE A 57 12.43 20.39 7.72
CA ILE A 57 12.95 19.51 6.66
C ILE A 57 13.22 18.13 7.24
N GLU A 58 13.93 18.06 8.38
CA GLU A 58 14.27 16.79 9.02
C GLU A 58 13.02 15.95 9.33
N TRP A 59 11.99 16.58 9.90
CA TRP A 59 10.75 15.88 10.25
C TRP A 59 9.88 15.55 9.03
N ALA A 60 9.89 16.39 8.00
CA ALA A 60 9.23 16.07 6.73
C ALA A 60 9.85 14.85 6.05
N ASP A 61 11.19 14.77 6.01
CA ASP A 61 11.90 13.65 5.40
C ASP A 61 11.72 12.37 6.21
N ARG A 62 11.70 12.46 7.54
CA ARG A 62 11.38 11.33 8.42
C ARG A 62 9.96 10.81 8.21
N LEU A 63 8.98 11.70 8.04
CA LEU A 63 7.61 11.33 7.73
C LEU A 63 7.52 10.63 6.37
N ASP A 64 8.10 11.22 5.32
CA ASP A 64 8.10 10.64 3.98
C ASP A 64 8.75 9.26 3.97
N HIS A 65 9.93 9.10 4.56
CA HIS A 65 10.62 7.81 4.64
C HIS A 65 9.76 6.76 5.33
N CYS A 66 9.15 7.11 6.47
CA CYS A 66 8.26 6.24 7.21
C CYS A 66 7.02 5.79 6.40
N MET A 67 6.44 6.69 5.60
CA MET A 67 5.31 6.36 4.73
C MET A 67 5.72 5.45 3.57
N GLN A 68 6.89 5.70 2.97
CA GLN A 68 7.41 4.87 1.90
C GLN A 68 7.72 3.45 2.39
N ASP A 69 8.28 3.32 3.59
CA ASP A 69 8.53 2.01 4.21
C ASP A 69 7.23 1.24 4.48
N THR A 70 6.18 1.94 4.93
CA THR A 70 4.86 1.35 5.14
C THR A 70 4.29 0.83 3.82
N LEU A 71 4.29 1.66 2.78
CA LEU A 71 3.82 1.27 1.44
C LEU A 71 4.60 0.07 0.88
N ALA A 72 5.93 0.10 1.02
CA ALA A 72 6.77 -1.00 0.56
C ALA A 72 6.50 -2.29 1.33
N ALA A 73 6.20 -2.23 2.63
CA ALA A 73 5.82 -3.40 3.43
C ALA A 73 4.46 -3.97 2.99
N GLU A 74 3.49 -3.11 2.69
CA GLU A 74 2.18 -3.50 2.17
C GLU A 74 2.28 -4.17 0.81
N LEU A 75 3.01 -3.58 -0.15
CA LEU A 75 3.24 -4.16 -1.47
C LEU A 75 3.89 -5.55 -1.39
N ARG A 76 4.88 -5.72 -0.51
CA ARG A 76 5.51 -7.04 -0.28
C ARG A 76 4.53 -8.05 0.30
N ARG A 77 3.62 -7.63 1.18
CA ARG A 77 2.58 -8.50 1.73
C ARG A 77 1.60 -8.93 0.64
N SER A 78 1.07 -7.99 -0.13
CA SER A 78 0.16 -8.27 -1.23
C SER A 78 0.78 -9.17 -2.30
N ALA A 79 2.07 -9.00 -2.60
CA ALA A 79 2.79 -9.89 -3.52
C ALA A 79 2.82 -11.34 -3.01
N ARG A 80 3.17 -11.55 -1.73
CA ARG A 80 3.17 -12.88 -1.10
C ARG A 80 1.78 -13.52 -1.07
N GLU A 81 0.75 -12.73 -0.78
CA GLU A 81 -0.64 -13.20 -0.80
C GLU A 81 -1.07 -13.63 -2.21
N ALA A 82 -0.70 -12.86 -3.23
CA ALA A 82 -0.98 -13.21 -4.62
C ALA A 82 -0.23 -14.47 -5.07
N GLU A 83 1.03 -14.65 -4.66
CA GLU A 83 1.82 -15.86 -4.91
C GLU A 83 1.19 -17.10 -4.24
N ALA A 84 0.80 -16.97 -2.96
CA ALA A 84 0.14 -18.04 -2.23
C ALA A 84 -1.22 -18.42 -2.84
N ALA A 85 -2.02 -17.43 -3.26
CA ALA A 85 -3.28 -17.68 -3.96
C ALA A 85 -3.08 -18.44 -5.28
N ARG A 86 -2.06 -18.06 -6.07
CA ARG A 86 -1.70 -18.76 -7.31
C ARG A 86 -1.25 -20.19 -7.06
N ALA A 87 -0.44 -20.43 -6.03
CA ALA A 87 0.00 -21.78 -5.67
C ALA A 87 -1.17 -22.65 -5.20
N ALA A 88 -2.09 -22.10 -4.41
CA ALA A 88 -3.29 -22.81 -3.97
C ALA A 88 -4.22 -23.18 -5.13
N GLU A 89 -4.41 -22.29 -6.11
CA GLU A 89 -5.19 -22.56 -7.31
C GLU A 89 -4.56 -23.67 -8.18
N GLN A 90 -3.23 -23.66 -8.33
CA GLN A 90 -2.51 -24.74 -9.03
C GLN A 90 -2.61 -26.10 -8.33
N ALA A 91 -2.63 -26.11 -6.99
CA ALA A 91 -2.80 -27.34 -6.21
C ALA A 91 -4.26 -27.85 -6.22
N ALA A 92 -5.24 -26.97 -6.38
CA ALA A 92 -6.66 -27.29 -6.44
C ALA A 92 -7.15 -27.67 -7.85
N ALA A 93 -6.36 -27.37 -8.90
CA ALA A 93 -6.67 -27.83 -10.25
C ALA A 93 -6.58 -29.37 -10.32
N PRO A 94 -7.67 -30.09 -10.64
CA PRO A 94 -7.60 -31.53 -10.82
C PRO A 94 -6.66 -31.83 -12.00
N SER A 95 -5.78 -32.82 -11.84
CA SER A 95 -4.97 -33.42 -12.90
C SER A 95 -5.87 -34.01 -13.99
N ALA A 96 -6.48 -33.17 -14.83
CA ALA A 96 -7.28 -33.57 -15.99
C ALA A 96 -6.39 -33.84 -17.21
N HIS A 97 -5.13 -34.24 -17.01
CA HIS A 97 -4.20 -34.53 -18.10
C HIS A 97 -3.61 -35.95 -18.10
N THR A 98 -4.12 -36.87 -17.27
CA THR A 98 -3.70 -38.29 -17.31
C THR A 98 -4.80 -39.26 -17.77
N ALA A 99 -5.98 -38.77 -18.17
CA ALA A 99 -7.08 -39.62 -18.64
C ALA A 99 -7.59 -39.27 -20.04
N ALA A 100 -6.72 -38.76 -20.93
CA ALA A 100 -7.04 -38.52 -22.33
C ALA A 100 -6.15 -39.34 -23.28
N THR A 101 -5.96 -40.62 -22.98
CA THR A 101 -5.57 -41.62 -23.99
C THR A 101 -6.65 -42.69 -24.05
N GLY A 102 -7.58 -42.53 -24.99
CA GLY A 102 -8.52 -43.58 -25.34
C GLY A 102 -9.95 -43.09 -25.58
N HIS A 103 -10.39 -43.23 -26.82
CA HIS A 103 -11.77 -43.15 -27.33
C HIS A 103 -12.20 -41.80 -27.92
N SER A 104 -11.59 -41.48 -29.06
CA SER A 104 -12.33 -41.00 -30.23
C SER A 104 -13.46 -41.98 -30.58
N GLN A 105 -14.67 -41.76 -30.06
CA GLN A 105 -15.88 -42.27 -30.71
C GLN A 105 -16.96 -41.21 -30.76
N ALA A 106 -17.23 -40.81 -32.00
CA ALA A 106 -18.36 -40.02 -32.42
C ALA A 106 -19.68 -40.59 -31.87
N ARG A 107 -20.44 -39.74 -31.18
CA ARG A 107 -21.90 -39.84 -31.17
C ARG A 107 -22.47 -38.55 -31.70
N ARG A 108 -22.53 -38.47 -33.03
CA ARG A 108 -23.38 -37.52 -33.76
C ARG A 108 -24.82 -37.71 -33.26
N TYR A 109 -25.35 -36.70 -32.58
CA TYR A 109 -26.77 -36.64 -32.25
C TYR A 109 -27.51 -36.07 -33.47
N VAL A 110 -28.27 -36.92 -34.16
CA VAL A 110 -29.23 -36.49 -35.20
C VAL A 110 -30.59 -36.47 -34.52
N GLY A 111 -31.01 -35.28 -34.09
CA GLY A 111 -32.37 -35.04 -33.61
C GLY A 111 -33.33 -35.07 -34.79
N GLY A 112 -34.17 -36.10 -34.86
CA GLY A 112 -35.27 -36.20 -35.81
C GLY A 112 -36.36 -35.20 -35.45
N ILE A 113 -36.67 -34.31 -36.40
CA ILE A 113 -37.80 -33.38 -36.35
C ILE A 113 -39.05 -34.16 -36.78
N ARG A 114 -40.06 -34.28 -35.91
CA ARG A 114 -41.49 -34.42 -36.27
C ARG A 114 -42.34 -33.80 -35.20
#